data_AF-A0A3A6DQH6-F1
#
_entry.id   AF-A0A3A6DQH6-F1
#
_cell.length_a   1.000
_cell.length_b   1.000
_cell.length_c   1.000
_cell.angle_alpha   90.00
_cell.angle_beta   90.00
_cell.angle_gamma   90.00
#
_symmetry.space_group_name_H-M   'P 1'
#
loop_
_entity.id
_entity.type
_entity.pdbx_description
1 polymer ?
#
loop_
_entity_poly.entity_id
_entity_poly.type
_entity_poly.pdbx_seq_one_letter_code
_entity_poly.pdbx_strand_id
1 'polypeptide(L)'
;MNLTLNQFEALVYIERHQNDKCTQRRLAKQLDLSLGVINKTLTELQDSEVIKTRGSSMYDVTLKGYEVLEPYRVKKAIFLAAGFGSRMVPITLNTPKPLVLVHGKRIIETLLDAVVEAGIEDITIVRGYLGEQFDVLLHKYPKIKFIENPLFNETNNISSAYLIKDMMCNAYVLESDLLLYNPEIIRKYEYTTNYCGIKMNVTDDWCFYTRKGYISKLAVGGKDCHQMVGISYWNKEDGEKMAKDIEDVFKMPGGKEKYWDEVALREKLSNHQVIVKPVRQEDIVEIDTFKELKQIDPIYNV
;
A
#
# COMPACT_ATOMS: atom_id res chain seq x y z
N MET A 1 -8.20 25.03 -0.29
CA MET A 1 -9.49 24.31 -0.20
C MET A 1 -9.20 22.94 0.38
N ASN A 2 -9.90 22.51 1.43
CA ASN A 2 -9.82 21.12 1.88
C ASN A 2 -10.80 20.30 1.04
N LEU A 3 -10.31 19.27 0.35
CA LEU A 3 -11.16 18.40 -0.44
C LEU A 3 -11.98 17.51 0.49
N THR A 4 -13.25 17.30 0.16
CA THR A 4 -13.98 16.14 0.70
C THR A 4 -13.43 14.84 0.09
N LEU A 5 -13.67 13.69 0.71
CA LEU A 5 -13.24 12.40 0.17
C LEU A 5 -13.72 12.18 -1.28
N ASN A 6 -14.99 12.49 -1.57
CA ASN A 6 -15.53 12.33 -2.93
C ASN A 6 -14.85 13.25 -3.95
N GLN A 7 -14.58 14.51 -3.56
CA GLN A 7 -13.85 15.46 -4.41
C GLN A 7 -12.42 14.99 -4.65
N PHE A 8 -11.75 14.49 -3.62
CA PHE A 8 -10.42 13.91 -3.72
C PHE A 8 -10.38 12.72 -4.67
N GLU A 9 -11.24 11.73 -4.46
CA GLU A 9 -11.27 10.50 -5.27
C GLU A 9 -11.59 10.79 -6.74
N ALA A 10 -12.53 11.70 -7.01
CA ALA A 10 -12.82 12.15 -8.37
C ALA A 10 -11.63 12.90 -9.00
N LEU A 11 -10.99 13.79 -8.26
CA LEU A 11 -9.85 14.57 -8.77
C LEU A 11 -8.62 13.70 -9.06
N VAL A 12 -8.30 12.75 -8.17
CA VAL A 12 -7.21 11.78 -8.37
C VAL A 12 -7.51 10.85 -9.55
N TYR A 13 -8.76 10.38 -9.68
CA TYR A 13 -9.14 9.56 -10.83
C TYR A 13 -8.94 10.33 -12.15
N ILE A 14 -9.41 11.59 -12.20
CA ILE A 14 -9.23 12.46 -13.36
C ILE A 14 -7.74 12.69 -13.63
N GLU A 15 -6.93 13.03 -12.62
CA GLU A 15 -5.49 13.30 -12.75
C GLU A 15 -4.74 12.18 -13.47
N ARG A 16 -5.05 10.93 -13.11
CA ARG A 16 -4.43 9.73 -13.67
C ARG A 16 -4.95 9.37 -15.06
N HIS A 17 -6.18 9.78 -15.40
CA HIS A 17 -6.88 9.39 -16.63
C HIS A 17 -7.18 10.56 -17.58
N GLN A 18 -6.39 11.64 -17.55
CA GLN A 18 -6.64 12.85 -18.39
C GLN A 18 -6.59 12.58 -19.90
N ASN A 19 -5.95 11.48 -20.32
CA ASN A 19 -5.88 11.06 -21.73
C ASN A 19 -7.09 10.20 -22.16
N ASP A 20 -7.94 9.81 -21.21
CA ASP A 20 -9.10 8.95 -21.45
C ASP A 20 -10.41 9.74 -21.47
N LYS A 21 -11.42 9.15 -22.13
CA LYS A 21 -12.81 9.57 -21.89
C LYS A 21 -13.21 9.19 -20.47
N CYS A 22 -13.55 10.20 -19.68
CA CYS A 22 -13.98 10.12 -18.30
C CYS A 22 -15.44 10.61 -18.20
N THR A 23 -16.40 9.76 -18.56
CA THR A 23 -17.83 10.10 -18.42
C THR A 23 -18.25 10.06 -16.96
N GLN A 24 -19.29 10.80 -16.59
CA GLN A 24 -19.85 10.77 -15.24
C GLN A 24 -20.31 9.35 -14.84
N ARG A 25 -20.78 8.55 -15.80
CA ARG A 25 -21.12 7.13 -15.60
C ARG A 25 -19.89 6.26 -15.31
N ARG A 26 -18.76 6.52 -15.99
CA ARG A 26 -17.50 5.83 -15.71
C ARG A 26 -17.00 6.17 -14.31
N LEU A 27 -16.97 7.45 -13.94
CA LEU A 27 -16.61 7.91 -12.59
C LEU A 27 -17.49 7.27 -11.52
N ALA A 28 -18.82 7.30 -11.70
CA ALA A 28 -19.77 6.69 -10.77
C ALA A 28 -19.49 5.20 -10.55
N LYS A 29 -19.24 4.46 -11.62
CA LYS A 29 -18.91 3.02 -11.54
C LYS A 29 -17.56 2.77 -10.86
N GLN A 30 -16.53 3.56 -11.20
CA GLN A 30 -15.17 3.33 -10.71
C GLN A 30 -14.99 3.73 -9.25
N LEU A 31 -15.70 4.78 -8.81
CA LEU A 31 -15.64 5.29 -7.44
C LEU A 31 -16.72 4.70 -6.53
N ASP A 32 -17.60 3.83 -7.07
CA ASP A 32 -18.78 3.29 -6.38
C ASP A 32 -19.66 4.40 -5.76
N LEU A 33 -19.93 5.45 -6.54
CA LEU A 33 -20.73 6.60 -6.14
C LEU A 33 -21.96 6.75 -7.03
N SER A 34 -23.04 7.30 -6.49
CA SER A 34 -24.23 7.59 -7.30
C SER A 34 -23.95 8.67 -8.35
N LEU A 35 -24.65 8.63 -9.49
CA LEU A 35 -24.53 9.65 -10.53
C LEU A 35 -24.81 11.06 -10.01
N GLY A 36 -25.74 11.22 -9.08
CA GLY A 36 -26.04 12.52 -8.47
C GLY A 36 -24.87 13.07 -7.66
N VAL A 37 -24.18 12.20 -6.90
CA VAL A 37 -22.97 12.58 -6.16
C VAL A 37 -21.85 12.98 -7.12
N ILE A 38 -21.59 12.19 -8.16
CA ILE A 38 -20.57 12.52 -9.17
C ILE A 38 -20.87 13.85 -9.86
N ASN A 39 -22.10 14.08 -10.31
CA ASN A 39 -22.47 15.33 -10.96
C ASN A 39 -22.24 16.53 -10.05
N LYS A 40 -22.68 16.45 -8.79
CA LYS A 40 -22.45 17.49 -7.79
C LYS A 40 -20.95 17.72 -7.56
N THR A 41 -20.18 16.66 -7.38
CA THR A 41 -18.73 16.74 -7.16
C THR A 41 -18.01 17.37 -8.34
N LEU A 42 -18.36 17.01 -9.57
CA LEU A 42 -17.76 17.61 -10.77
C LEU A 42 -18.09 19.10 -10.89
N THR A 43 -19.33 19.50 -10.63
CA THR A 43 -19.73 20.91 -10.58
C THR A 43 -18.90 21.67 -9.54
N GLU A 44 -18.78 21.16 -8.31
CA GLU A 44 -17.98 21.80 -7.26
C GLU A 44 -16.48 21.93 -7.63
N LEU A 45 -15.91 20.90 -8.26
CA LEU A 45 -14.52 20.91 -8.74
C LEU A 45 -14.32 21.91 -9.89
N GLN A 46 -15.30 22.05 -10.79
CA GLN A 46 -15.26 23.04 -11.88
C GLN A 46 -15.44 24.46 -11.37
N ASP A 47 -16.40 24.69 -10.47
CA ASP A 47 -16.67 26.00 -9.85
C ASP A 47 -15.47 26.47 -9.03
N SER A 48 -14.72 25.53 -8.45
CA SER A 48 -13.46 25.80 -7.74
C SER A 48 -12.26 25.94 -8.67
N GLU A 49 -12.43 25.78 -9.99
CA GLU A 49 -11.41 25.87 -11.04
C GLU A 49 -10.25 24.86 -10.88
N VAL A 50 -10.47 23.75 -10.17
CA VAL A 50 -9.44 22.71 -9.99
C VAL A 50 -9.40 21.72 -11.16
N ILE A 51 -10.48 21.63 -11.92
CA ILE A 51 -10.55 20.91 -13.20
C ILE A 51 -11.17 21.81 -14.27
N LYS A 52 -10.84 21.55 -15.53
CA LYS A 52 -11.50 22.13 -16.70
C LYS A 52 -12.00 21.04 -17.63
N THR A 53 -13.15 21.27 -18.26
CA THR A 53 -13.71 20.32 -19.22
C THR A 53 -13.02 20.48 -20.57
N ARG A 54 -12.58 19.37 -21.15
CA ARG A 54 -12.03 19.27 -22.51
C ARG A 54 -12.97 18.44 -23.37
N GLY A 55 -13.68 19.08 -24.30
CA GLY A 55 -14.71 18.41 -25.10
C GLY A 55 -15.93 17.99 -24.28
N SER A 56 -16.57 16.87 -24.63
CA SER A 56 -17.84 16.46 -23.99
C SER A 56 -17.70 15.54 -22.77
N SER A 57 -16.53 14.90 -22.58
CA SER A 57 -16.35 13.88 -21.53
C SER A 57 -14.88 13.67 -21.17
N MET A 58 -14.04 14.69 -21.26
CA MET A 58 -12.68 14.66 -20.74
C MET A 58 -12.50 15.85 -19.80
N TYR A 59 -11.63 15.66 -18.82
CA TYR A 59 -11.29 16.68 -17.84
C TYR A 59 -9.78 16.79 -17.76
N ASP A 60 -9.27 18.02 -17.76
CA ASP A 60 -7.88 18.30 -17.42
C ASP A 60 -7.82 18.85 -16.00
N VAL A 61 -6.83 18.44 -15.22
CA VAL A 61 -6.52 19.03 -13.92
C VAL A 61 -5.79 20.34 -14.16
N THR A 62 -6.25 21.42 -13.52
CA THR A 62 -5.59 22.74 -13.64
C THR A 62 -4.36 22.81 -12.71
N LEU A 63 -3.54 23.86 -12.86
CA LEU A 63 -2.44 24.12 -11.92
C LEU A 63 -2.97 24.21 -10.47
N LYS A 64 -4.09 24.91 -10.27
CA LYS A 64 -4.78 25.00 -8.98
C LYS A 64 -5.23 23.64 -8.46
N GLY A 65 -5.67 22.74 -9.35
CA GLY A 65 -6.00 21.36 -8.99
C GLY A 65 -4.80 20.57 -8.46
N TYR A 66 -3.64 20.71 -9.11
CA TYR A 66 -2.39 20.13 -8.61
C TYR A 66 -1.93 20.74 -7.28
N GLU A 67 -2.05 22.06 -7.12
CA GLU A 67 -1.74 22.74 -5.85
C GLU A 67 -2.62 22.23 -4.69
N VAL A 68 -3.90 21.96 -4.96
CA VAL A 68 -4.83 21.41 -3.96
C VAL A 68 -4.55 19.93 -3.65
N LEU A 69 -4.00 19.17 -4.61
CA LEU A 69 -3.59 17.78 -4.39
C LEU A 69 -2.24 17.63 -3.67
N GLU A 70 -1.34 18.62 -3.78
CA GLU A 70 0.03 18.50 -3.27
C GLU A 70 0.13 18.15 -1.76
N PRO A 71 -0.74 18.65 -0.86
CA PRO A 71 -0.75 18.21 0.55
C PRO A 71 -1.00 16.71 0.75
N TYR A 72 -1.63 16.04 -0.23
CA TYR A 72 -1.95 14.61 -0.21
C TYR A 72 -0.89 13.76 -0.93
N ARG A 73 0.20 14.38 -1.40
CA ARG A 73 1.19 13.69 -2.23
C ARG A 73 1.98 12.67 -1.42
N VAL A 74 2.00 11.45 -1.91
CA VAL A 74 2.89 10.41 -1.39
C VAL A 74 4.32 10.77 -1.74
N LYS A 75 5.20 10.79 -0.73
CA LYS A 75 6.60 11.21 -0.88
C LYS A 75 7.56 10.05 -0.96
N LYS A 76 7.21 8.90 -0.38
CA LYS A 76 8.13 7.78 -0.16
C LYS A 76 7.41 6.43 -0.30
N ALA A 77 8.16 5.42 -0.66
CA ALA A 77 7.75 4.02 -0.54
C ALA A 77 8.83 3.23 0.21
N ILE A 78 8.41 2.55 1.27
CA ILE A 78 9.28 1.77 2.16
C ILE A 78 8.84 0.32 2.08
N PHE A 79 9.77 -0.57 1.72
CA PHE A 79 9.53 -1.99 1.55
C PHE A 79 10.13 -2.76 2.72
N LEU A 80 9.32 -3.61 3.38
CA LEU A 80 9.79 -4.54 4.40
C LEU A 80 10.10 -5.88 3.72
N ALA A 81 11.39 -6.22 3.61
CA ALA A 81 11.89 -7.34 2.81
C ALA A 81 12.91 -8.22 3.55
N ALA A 82 13.04 -8.07 4.87
CA ALA A 82 14.11 -8.68 5.65
C ALA A 82 13.89 -10.16 6.01
N GLY A 83 12.67 -10.66 5.87
CA GLY A 83 12.27 -11.99 6.33
C GLY A 83 12.84 -13.15 5.49
N PHE A 84 12.99 -14.31 6.13
CA PHE A 84 13.52 -15.53 5.51
C PHE A 84 12.57 -16.17 4.47
N GLY A 85 11.27 -16.20 4.74
CA GLY A 85 10.30 -16.88 3.86
C GLY A 85 10.39 -18.41 3.91
N SER A 86 10.48 -18.99 5.11
CA SER A 86 10.65 -20.45 5.32
C SER A 86 9.58 -21.33 4.66
N ARG A 87 8.35 -20.83 4.53
CA ARG A 87 7.21 -21.52 3.91
C ARG A 87 7.36 -21.74 2.39
N MET A 88 8.34 -21.09 1.76
CA MET A 88 8.66 -21.20 0.34
C MET A 88 9.93 -22.00 0.03
N VAL A 89 10.50 -22.70 1.04
CA VAL A 89 11.57 -23.67 0.83
C VAL A 89 11.09 -24.76 -0.16
N PRO A 90 11.93 -25.21 -1.12
CA PRO A 90 13.37 -24.95 -1.21
C PRO A 90 13.78 -23.67 -1.95
N ILE A 91 12.85 -22.95 -2.59
CA ILE A 91 13.18 -21.78 -3.43
C ILE A 91 13.88 -20.70 -2.61
N THR A 92 13.43 -20.48 -1.38
CA THR A 92 13.98 -19.43 -0.51
C THR A 92 15.34 -19.76 0.13
N LEU A 93 15.89 -20.96 -0.06
CA LEU A 93 17.22 -21.29 0.46
C LEU A 93 18.33 -20.47 -0.19
N ASN A 94 18.16 -20.06 -1.44
CA ASN A 94 19.16 -19.31 -2.19
C ASN A 94 18.63 -18.01 -2.80
N THR A 95 17.36 -17.67 -2.59
CA THR A 95 16.71 -16.48 -3.17
C THR A 95 15.75 -15.86 -2.14
N PRO A 96 15.89 -14.60 -1.72
CA PRO A 96 14.88 -13.93 -0.90
C PRO A 96 13.48 -14.05 -1.54
N LYS A 97 12.44 -14.29 -0.73
CA LYS A 97 11.04 -14.37 -1.19
C LYS A 97 10.67 -13.24 -2.17
N PRO A 98 10.96 -11.95 -1.89
CA PRO A 98 10.66 -10.84 -2.80
C PRO A 98 11.33 -10.92 -4.18
N LEU A 99 12.46 -11.62 -4.31
CA LEU A 99 13.23 -11.78 -5.54
C LEU A 99 12.88 -13.06 -6.33
N VAL A 100 11.97 -13.89 -5.82
CA VAL A 100 11.46 -15.05 -6.55
C VAL A 100 10.75 -14.58 -7.83
N LEU A 101 11.00 -15.29 -8.93
CA LEU A 101 10.39 -14.99 -10.22
C LEU A 101 9.00 -15.62 -10.32
N VAL A 102 8.02 -14.87 -10.78
CA VAL A 102 6.70 -15.37 -11.16
C VAL A 102 6.42 -14.87 -12.57
N HIS A 103 6.21 -15.79 -13.50
CA HIS A 103 6.06 -15.50 -14.93
C HIS A 103 7.19 -14.62 -15.49
N GLY A 104 8.42 -14.88 -15.03
CA GLY A 104 9.62 -14.17 -15.48
C GLY A 104 9.88 -12.80 -14.85
N LYS A 105 9.06 -12.35 -13.88
CA LYS A 105 9.22 -11.08 -13.16
C LYS A 105 9.40 -11.31 -11.67
N ARG A 106 10.27 -10.57 -10.99
CA ARG A 106 10.42 -10.72 -9.53
C ARG A 106 9.16 -10.21 -8.83
N ILE A 107 8.72 -10.86 -7.76
CA ILE A 107 7.52 -10.45 -7.01
C ILE A 107 7.58 -8.96 -6.67
N ILE A 108 8.69 -8.50 -6.05
CA ILE A 108 8.87 -7.10 -5.66
C ILE A 108 8.89 -6.11 -6.83
N GLU A 109 9.28 -6.54 -8.04
CA GLU A 109 9.30 -5.68 -9.22
C GLU A 109 7.89 -5.25 -9.65
N THR A 110 6.85 -6.03 -9.30
CA THR A 110 5.46 -5.62 -9.58
C THR A 110 5.06 -4.38 -8.78
N LEU A 111 5.44 -4.32 -7.50
CA LEU A 111 5.22 -3.17 -6.63
C LEU A 111 6.14 -2.00 -6.99
N LEU A 112 7.44 -2.27 -7.24
CA LEU A 112 8.41 -1.23 -7.60
C LEU A 112 8.03 -0.52 -8.89
N ASP A 113 7.56 -1.26 -9.90
CA ASP A 113 7.07 -0.66 -11.15
C ASP A 113 5.87 0.26 -10.88
N ALA A 114 4.90 -0.17 -10.07
CA ALA A 114 3.73 0.64 -9.73
C ALA A 114 4.08 1.89 -8.92
N VAL A 115 5.05 1.80 -7.99
CA VAL A 115 5.58 2.93 -7.22
C VAL A 115 6.26 3.96 -8.12
N VAL A 116 7.11 3.51 -9.05
CA VAL A 116 7.80 4.40 -10.00
C VAL A 116 6.80 5.02 -10.97
N GLU A 117 5.82 4.26 -11.47
CA GLU A 117 4.75 4.76 -12.34
C GLU A 117 3.88 5.82 -11.65
N ALA A 118 3.62 5.66 -10.34
CA ALA A 118 2.96 6.66 -9.51
C ALA A 118 3.82 7.93 -9.26
N GLY A 119 5.06 7.96 -9.74
CA GLY A 119 5.97 9.10 -9.61
C GLY A 119 6.60 9.23 -8.21
N ILE A 120 6.70 8.12 -7.48
CA ILE A 120 7.34 8.04 -6.16
C ILE A 120 8.78 7.55 -6.35
N GLU A 121 9.75 8.45 -6.17
CA GLU A 121 11.16 8.16 -6.45
C GLU A 121 12.01 7.84 -5.20
N ASP A 122 11.55 8.27 -4.02
CA ASP A 122 12.25 8.01 -2.74
C ASP A 122 11.85 6.63 -2.22
N ILE A 123 12.58 5.62 -2.68
CA ILE A 123 12.32 4.21 -2.40
C ILE A 123 13.38 3.68 -1.43
N THR A 124 12.92 3.06 -0.35
CA THR A 124 13.78 2.40 0.64
C THR A 124 13.36 0.95 0.81
N ILE A 125 14.31 0.02 0.81
CA ILE A 125 14.07 -1.40 1.08
C ILE A 125 14.81 -1.79 2.34
N VAL A 126 14.08 -2.27 3.35
CA VAL A 126 14.64 -2.86 4.56
C VAL A 126 14.90 -4.34 4.28
N ARG A 127 16.18 -4.73 4.25
CA ARG A 127 16.62 -6.08 3.90
C ARG A 127 17.33 -6.75 5.07
N GLY A 128 17.46 -8.07 5.01
CA GLY A 128 18.02 -8.89 6.08
C GLY A 128 18.53 -10.20 5.49
N TYR A 129 17.71 -11.25 5.53
CA TYR A 129 18.06 -12.53 4.91
C TYR A 129 18.48 -12.36 3.44
N LEU A 130 19.70 -12.81 3.11
CA LEU A 130 20.30 -12.72 1.77
C LEU A 130 20.23 -11.28 1.17
N GLY A 131 20.38 -10.26 2.01
CA GLY A 131 20.20 -8.85 1.64
C GLY A 131 21.01 -8.39 0.41
N GLU A 132 22.24 -8.85 0.25
CA GLU A 132 23.10 -8.52 -0.90
C GLU A 132 22.46 -8.88 -2.25
N GLN A 133 21.57 -9.88 -2.31
CA GLN A 133 20.91 -10.24 -3.56
C GLN A 133 19.96 -9.16 -4.09
N PHE A 134 19.50 -8.25 -3.23
CA PHE A 134 18.67 -7.12 -3.65
C PHE A 134 19.44 -6.11 -4.50
N ASP A 135 20.78 -6.14 -4.52
CA ASP A 135 21.60 -5.24 -5.34
C ASP A 135 21.28 -5.38 -6.84
N VAL A 136 20.78 -6.54 -7.27
CA VAL A 136 20.31 -6.75 -8.66
C VAL A 136 19.21 -5.77 -9.06
N LEU A 137 18.42 -5.26 -8.11
CA LEU A 137 17.36 -4.28 -8.36
C LEU A 137 17.92 -2.92 -8.79
N LEU A 138 19.16 -2.57 -8.38
CA LEU A 138 19.78 -1.28 -8.70
C LEU A 138 20.01 -1.08 -10.20
N HIS A 139 20.08 -2.16 -10.99
CA HIS A 139 20.17 -2.07 -12.45
C HIS A 139 18.95 -1.39 -13.08
N LYS A 140 17.75 -1.67 -12.55
CA LYS A 140 16.48 -1.10 -13.05
C LYS A 140 16.03 0.10 -12.22
N TYR A 141 16.32 0.11 -10.93
CA TYR A 141 15.89 1.13 -9.97
C TYR A 141 17.09 1.73 -9.22
N PRO A 142 17.92 2.54 -9.88
CA PRO A 142 19.19 3.01 -9.32
C PRO A 142 19.04 3.97 -8.11
N LYS A 143 17.84 4.47 -7.84
CA LYS A 143 17.53 5.37 -6.72
C LYS A 143 17.15 4.65 -5.42
N ILE A 144 17.01 3.31 -5.45
CA ILE A 144 16.68 2.52 -4.25
C ILE A 144 17.78 2.69 -3.19
N LYS A 145 17.36 2.90 -1.95
CA LYS A 145 18.22 2.86 -0.77
C LYS A 145 17.97 1.58 0.01
N PHE A 146 19.02 1.02 0.59
CA PHE A 146 18.91 -0.16 1.44
C PHE A 146 19.12 0.20 2.91
N ILE A 147 18.36 -0.45 3.78
CA ILE A 147 18.56 -0.45 5.24
C ILE A 147 18.72 -1.91 5.67
N GLU A 148 19.82 -2.22 6.34
CA GLU A 148 20.04 -3.56 6.90
C GLU A 148 19.29 -3.71 8.23
N ASN A 149 18.49 -4.76 8.35
CA ASN A 149 17.91 -5.18 9.62
C ASN A 149 18.72 -6.35 10.20
N PRO A 150 19.64 -6.12 11.17
CA PRO A 150 20.42 -7.20 11.77
C PRO A 150 19.59 -8.08 12.72
N LEU A 151 18.37 -7.67 13.09
CA LEU A 151 17.51 -8.37 14.05
C LEU A 151 16.46 -9.26 13.36
N PHE A 152 16.52 -9.42 12.03
CA PHE A 152 15.50 -10.10 11.23
C PHE A 152 15.24 -11.56 11.64
N ASN A 153 16.22 -12.22 12.28
CA ASN A 153 16.17 -13.61 12.73
C ASN A 153 15.85 -13.77 14.23
N GLU A 154 15.90 -12.69 15.00
CA GLU A 154 15.66 -12.68 16.45
C GLU A 154 14.29 -12.09 16.83
N THR A 155 13.67 -11.39 15.88
CA THR A 155 12.46 -10.60 16.10
C THR A 155 11.49 -10.79 14.95
N ASN A 156 10.24 -10.41 15.19
CA ASN A 156 9.26 -10.33 14.12
C ASN A 156 9.44 -9.01 13.33
N ASN A 157 8.60 -8.74 12.32
CA ASN A 157 8.82 -7.64 11.38
C ASN A 157 8.77 -6.22 12.00
N ILE A 158 8.38 -6.06 13.27
CA ILE A 158 8.49 -4.79 14.01
C ILE A 158 9.92 -4.25 14.09
N SER A 159 10.96 -5.09 14.05
CA SER A 159 12.34 -4.61 13.98
C SER A 159 12.63 -3.85 12.68
N SER A 160 12.04 -4.30 11.56
CA SER A 160 12.14 -3.59 10.28
C SER A 160 11.46 -2.23 10.37
N ALA A 161 10.27 -2.18 11.00
CA ALA A 161 9.56 -0.92 11.24
C ALA A 161 10.31 0.02 12.19
N TYR A 162 10.97 -0.51 13.23
CA TYR A 162 11.77 0.27 14.17
C TYR A 162 12.90 1.05 13.48
N LEU A 163 13.51 0.48 12.43
CA LEU A 163 14.60 1.12 11.66
C LEU A 163 14.10 2.25 10.75
N ILE A 164 12.82 2.24 10.37
CA ILE A 164 12.21 3.21 9.45
C ILE A 164 11.19 4.12 10.12
N LYS A 165 11.04 4.04 11.45
CA LYS A 165 9.99 4.73 12.20
C LYS A 165 9.95 6.24 11.92
N ASP A 166 11.12 6.86 11.72
CA ASP A 166 11.27 8.29 11.43
C ASP A 166 11.05 8.65 9.94
N MET A 167 10.77 7.66 9.09
CA MET A 167 10.58 7.81 7.64
C MET A 167 9.11 7.71 7.19
N MET A 168 8.18 7.37 8.10
CA MET A 168 6.79 7.02 7.75
C MET A 168 5.89 8.21 7.36
N CYS A 169 6.36 9.45 7.47
CA CYS A 169 5.55 10.62 7.11
C CYS A 169 5.31 10.71 5.59
N ASN A 170 4.03 10.68 5.18
CA ASN A 170 3.58 10.69 3.78
C ASN A 170 4.21 9.55 2.97
N ALA A 171 4.26 8.35 3.55
CA ALA A 171 4.94 7.19 2.97
C ALA A 171 3.97 6.03 2.81
N TYR A 172 4.15 5.27 1.72
CA TYR A 172 3.70 3.88 1.71
C TYR A 172 4.68 3.02 2.53
N VAL A 173 4.12 2.07 3.29
CA VAL A 173 4.85 0.93 3.84
C VAL A 173 4.24 -0.33 3.21
N LEU A 174 5.09 -1.10 2.53
CA LEU A 174 4.69 -2.27 1.75
C LEU A 174 5.44 -3.52 2.21
N GLU A 175 4.73 -4.62 2.34
CA GLU A 175 5.31 -5.96 2.38
C GLU A 175 5.75 -6.34 0.95
N SER A 176 6.90 -7.01 0.86
CA SER A 176 7.63 -7.13 -0.40
C SER A 176 7.34 -8.42 -1.17
N ASP A 177 6.43 -9.22 -0.64
CA ASP A 177 6.04 -10.55 -1.11
C ASP A 177 4.62 -10.60 -1.70
N LEU A 178 4.11 -9.43 -2.07
CA LEU A 178 2.83 -9.27 -2.76
C LEU A 178 3.05 -9.20 -4.28
N LEU A 179 2.39 -10.09 -5.01
CA LEU A 179 2.34 -10.07 -6.47
C LEU A 179 1.19 -9.16 -6.91
N LEU A 180 1.54 -7.95 -7.35
CA LEU A 180 0.57 -6.94 -7.78
C LEU A 180 0.20 -7.13 -9.26
N TYR A 181 -1.09 -7.34 -9.54
CA TYR A 181 -1.64 -7.39 -10.90
C TYR A 181 -2.22 -6.05 -11.34
N ASN A 182 -2.77 -5.28 -10.40
CA ASN A 182 -3.35 -3.96 -10.69
C ASN A 182 -2.47 -2.82 -10.14
N PRO A 183 -1.65 -2.17 -10.98
CA PRO A 183 -0.80 -1.05 -10.54
C PRO A 183 -1.59 0.19 -10.10
N GLU A 184 -2.90 0.25 -10.36
CA GLU A 184 -3.76 1.36 -9.91
C GLU A 184 -3.91 1.44 -8.39
N ILE A 185 -3.61 0.34 -7.67
CA ILE A 185 -3.59 0.32 -6.20
C ILE A 185 -2.55 1.30 -5.67
N ILE A 186 -1.38 1.45 -6.30
CA ILE A 186 -0.37 2.42 -5.86
C ILE A 186 -0.68 3.77 -6.52
N ARG A 187 -0.84 4.81 -5.70
CA ARG A 187 -1.29 6.14 -6.15
C ARG A 187 -0.28 7.22 -5.78
N LYS A 188 -0.24 8.26 -6.61
CA LYS A 188 0.56 9.47 -6.37
C LYS A 188 0.05 10.31 -5.20
N TYR A 189 -1.25 10.24 -4.93
CA TYR A 189 -1.92 10.98 -3.85
C TYR A 189 -2.80 10.05 -3.03
N GLU A 190 -2.82 10.24 -1.71
CA GLU A 190 -3.65 9.50 -0.77
C GLU A 190 -4.37 10.45 0.20
N TYR A 191 -5.68 10.26 0.39
CA TYR A 191 -6.52 11.19 1.14
C TYR A 191 -6.14 11.27 2.62
N THR A 192 -5.94 10.11 3.23
CA THR A 192 -5.57 9.94 4.64
C THR A 192 -4.94 8.58 4.85
N THR A 193 -4.42 8.34 6.05
CA THR A 193 -3.85 7.06 6.46
C THR A 193 -4.81 5.91 6.20
N ASN A 194 -4.34 4.91 5.46
CA ASN A 194 -5.17 3.79 5.04
C ASN A 194 -4.39 2.48 4.96
N TYR A 195 -5.12 1.38 5.06
CA TYR A 195 -4.59 0.02 4.91
C TYR A 195 -5.40 -0.72 3.84
N CYS A 196 -4.73 -1.36 2.89
CA CYS A 196 -5.39 -2.14 1.85
C CYS A 196 -6.11 -3.35 2.45
N GLY A 197 -7.34 -3.59 2.03
CA GLY A 197 -8.09 -4.77 2.47
C GLY A 197 -9.11 -5.27 1.46
N ILE A 198 -9.22 -6.59 1.36
CA ILE A 198 -10.18 -7.27 0.50
C ILE A 198 -11.41 -7.61 1.33
N LYS A 199 -12.60 -7.16 0.92
CA LYS A 199 -13.83 -7.52 1.61
C LYS A 199 -14.10 -9.03 1.47
N MET A 200 -14.17 -9.75 2.59
CA MET A 200 -14.34 -11.20 2.64
C MET A 200 -15.53 -11.60 3.49
N ASN A 201 -16.32 -12.55 2.99
CA ASN A 201 -17.37 -13.20 3.79
C ASN A 201 -16.74 -14.05 4.90
N VAL A 202 -15.65 -14.76 4.60
CA VAL A 202 -14.85 -15.56 5.53
C VAL A 202 -13.39 -15.50 5.08
N THR A 203 -12.46 -15.39 6.01
CA THR A 203 -11.02 -15.60 5.82
C THR A 203 -10.47 -16.30 7.05
N ASP A 204 -9.39 -17.05 6.90
CA ASP A 204 -8.56 -17.61 7.98
C ASP A 204 -7.29 -16.79 8.24
N ASP A 205 -7.05 -15.75 7.43
CA ASP A 205 -5.88 -14.88 7.49
C ASP A 205 -6.09 -13.66 8.40
N TRP A 206 -5.06 -12.83 8.54
CA TRP A 206 -5.14 -11.52 9.16
C TRP A 206 -6.23 -10.69 8.50
N CYS A 207 -7.09 -10.11 9.33
CA CYS A 207 -8.19 -9.30 8.87
C CYS A 207 -8.51 -8.20 9.87
N PHE A 208 -9.19 -7.17 9.36
CA PHE A 208 -9.69 -6.09 10.21
C PHE A 208 -11.19 -5.88 10.09
N TYR A 209 -11.78 -5.52 11.23
CA TYR A 209 -13.17 -5.07 11.36
C TYR A 209 -13.23 -3.56 11.37
N THR A 210 -14.24 -3.00 10.72
CA THR A 210 -14.42 -1.55 10.63
C THR A 210 -15.60 -1.06 11.45
N ARG A 211 -15.47 0.12 12.07
CA ARG A 211 -16.56 0.84 12.72
C ARG A 211 -16.52 2.30 12.30
N LYS A 212 -17.64 2.82 11.77
CA LYS A 212 -17.75 4.20 11.26
C LYS A 212 -16.66 4.56 10.22
N GLY A 213 -16.29 3.62 9.36
CA GLY A 213 -15.30 3.83 8.29
C GLY A 213 -13.83 3.62 8.71
N TYR A 214 -13.55 3.41 9.99
CA TYR A 214 -12.18 3.19 10.50
C TYR A 214 -11.98 1.74 10.93
N ILE A 215 -10.76 1.25 10.80
CA ILE A 215 -10.32 -0.01 11.39
C ILE A 215 -10.47 0.09 12.92
N SER A 216 -11.12 -0.92 13.49
CA SER A 216 -11.52 -0.96 14.89
C SER A 216 -11.02 -2.19 15.64
N LYS A 217 -10.55 -3.20 14.92
CA LYS A 217 -10.01 -4.44 15.49
C LYS A 217 -9.23 -5.21 14.43
N LEU A 218 -8.04 -5.67 14.81
CA LEU A 218 -7.24 -6.65 14.09
C LEU A 218 -7.50 -8.07 14.66
N ALA A 219 -7.64 -9.06 13.78
CA ALA A 219 -7.87 -10.46 14.12
C ALA A 219 -7.17 -11.39 13.13
N VAL A 220 -7.02 -12.66 13.50
CA VAL A 220 -6.63 -13.76 12.60
C VAL A 220 -7.85 -14.64 12.44
N GLY A 221 -8.31 -14.78 11.20
CA GLY A 221 -9.56 -15.41 10.85
C GLY A 221 -10.79 -14.57 11.25
N GLY A 222 -11.79 -14.54 10.37
CA GLY A 222 -12.97 -13.71 10.58
C GLY A 222 -14.07 -13.96 9.58
N LYS A 223 -15.27 -13.49 9.93
CA LYS A 223 -16.43 -13.41 9.04
C LYS A 223 -16.84 -11.95 8.83
N ASP A 224 -17.33 -11.63 7.64
CA ASP A 224 -17.77 -10.29 7.23
C ASP A 224 -16.74 -9.19 7.58
N CYS A 225 -15.49 -9.44 7.20
CA CYS A 225 -14.35 -8.61 7.54
C CYS A 225 -13.60 -8.19 6.27
N HIS A 226 -12.49 -7.48 6.43
CA HIS A 226 -11.58 -7.22 5.32
C HIS A 226 -10.29 -7.99 5.59
N GLN A 227 -9.94 -8.93 4.71
CA GLN A 227 -8.64 -9.57 4.74
C GLN A 227 -7.57 -8.52 4.47
N MET A 228 -6.54 -8.52 5.31
CA MET A 228 -5.44 -7.57 5.27
C MET A 228 -4.57 -7.85 4.04
N VAL A 229 -4.13 -6.79 3.38
CA VAL A 229 -3.15 -6.85 2.31
C VAL A 229 -2.04 -5.90 2.69
N GLY A 230 -0.79 -6.37 2.79
CA GLY A 230 0.39 -5.67 3.30
C GLY A 230 0.82 -4.39 2.57
N ILE A 231 -0.10 -3.47 2.29
CA ILE A 231 0.13 -2.16 1.68
C ILE A 231 -0.65 -1.15 2.52
N SER A 232 0.07 -0.18 3.08
CA SER A 232 -0.52 0.90 3.86
C SER A 232 0.11 2.24 3.52
N TYR A 233 -0.67 3.30 3.64
CA TYR A 233 -0.20 4.67 3.53
C TYR A 233 -0.33 5.37 4.87
N TRP A 234 0.68 6.14 5.24
CA TRP A 234 0.73 6.93 6.47
C TRP A 234 0.88 8.41 6.11
N ASN A 235 -0.13 9.22 6.46
CA ASN A 235 -0.03 10.67 6.29
C ASN A 235 1.03 11.24 7.26
N LYS A 236 1.35 12.53 7.14
CA LYS A 236 2.33 13.19 8.00
C LYS A 236 2.03 13.01 9.51
N GLU A 237 0.81 13.33 9.93
CA GLU A 237 0.44 13.33 11.36
C GLU A 237 0.52 11.93 11.97
N ASP A 238 -0.04 10.92 11.29
CA ASP A 238 -0.03 9.54 11.78
C ASP A 238 1.35 8.89 11.63
N GLY A 239 2.16 9.30 10.65
CA GLY A 239 3.56 8.91 10.55
C GLY A 239 4.39 9.40 11.75
N GLU A 240 4.18 10.64 12.19
CA GLU A 240 4.83 11.20 13.40
C GLU A 240 4.37 10.47 14.68
N LYS A 241 3.10 10.05 14.76
CA LYS A 241 2.60 9.21 15.86
C LYS A 241 3.21 7.82 15.82
N MET A 242 3.24 7.18 14.63
CA MET A 242 3.82 5.85 14.43
C MET A 242 5.29 5.80 14.85
N ALA A 243 6.07 6.85 14.59
CA ALA A 243 7.46 6.91 15.03
C ALA A 243 7.61 6.66 16.54
N LYS A 244 6.77 7.32 17.34
CA LYS A 244 6.74 7.20 18.80
C LYS A 244 6.14 5.87 19.24
N ASP A 245 5.02 5.49 18.63
CA ASP A 245 4.27 4.30 19.01
C ASP A 245 5.03 3.00 18.69
N ILE A 246 5.76 2.94 17.56
CA ILE A 246 6.68 1.83 17.25
C ILE A 246 7.77 1.75 18.31
N GLU A 247 8.35 2.88 18.72
CA GLU A 247 9.41 2.89 19.71
C GLU A 247 8.94 2.39 21.08
N ASP A 248 7.77 2.84 21.54
CA ASP A 248 7.16 2.37 22.78
C ASP A 248 6.88 0.87 22.73
N VAL A 249 6.21 0.40 21.68
CA VAL A 249 5.81 -1.00 21.53
C VAL A 249 7.03 -1.90 21.37
N PHE A 250 8.05 -1.49 20.63
CA PHE A 250 9.27 -2.28 20.45
C PHE A 250 10.04 -2.50 21.77
N LYS A 251 10.02 -1.51 22.67
CA LYS A 251 10.76 -1.55 23.95
C LYS A 251 10.00 -2.24 25.09
N MET A 252 8.71 -2.48 24.95
CA MET A 252 7.92 -3.11 26.01
C MET A 252 8.18 -4.62 26.10
N PRO A 253 7.89 -5.28 27.23
CA PRO A 253 7.98 -6.74 27.34
C PRO A 253 7.13 -7.45 26.28
N GLY A 254 7.71 -8.37 25.52
CA GLY A 254 7.03 -9.06 24.42
C GLY A 254 6.85 -8.21 23.15
N GLY A 255 7.48 -7.03 23.09
CA GLY A 255 7.37 -6.10 21.97
C GLY A 255 8.08 -6.56 20.70
N LYS A 256 9.20 -7.29 20.85
CA LYS A 256 10.03 -7.74 19.73
C LYS A 256 9.41 -8.90 18.94
N GLU A 257 8.44 -9.58 19.53
CA GLU A 257 7.70 -10.70 18.95
C GLU A 257 6.47 -10.25 18.13
N LYS A 258 6.10 -8.96 18.23
CA LYS A 258 4.91 -8.40 17.56
C LYS A 258 5.16 -8.09 16.08
N TYR A 259 4.08 -8.14 15.31
CA TYR A 259 4.10 -7.57 13.96
C TYR A 259 3.98 -6.05 14.05
N TRP A 260 4.61 -5.33 13.12
CA TRP A 260 4.56 -3.87 13.10
C TRP A 260 3.13 -3.34 12.92
N ASP A 261 2.29 -4.08 12.19
CA ASP A 261 0.88 -3.79 11.96
C ASP A 261 0.08 -3.71 13.26
N GLU A 262 0.46 -4.53 14.25
CA GLU A 262 -0.18 -4.55 15.56
C GLU A 262 0.03 -3.24 16.33
N VAL A 263 1.08 -2.47 16.03
CA VAL A 263 1.35 -1.19 16.69
C VAL A 263 0.13 -0.28 16.57
N ALA A 264 -0.30 0.02 15.35
CA ALA A 264 -1.43 0.93 15.14
C ALA A 264 -2.79 0.24 15.20
N LEU A 265 -2.86 -1.06 14.89
CA LEU A 265 -4.14 -1.76 14.71
C LEU A 265 -4.56 -2.58 15.93
N ARG A 266 -3.69 -2.69 16.95
CA ARG A 266 -3.95 -3.40 18.21
C ARG A 266 -3.47 -2.64 19.45
N GLU A 267 -2.17 -2.39 19.57
CA GLU A 267 -1.53 -1.91 20.81
C GLU A 267 -1.82 -0.43 21.09
N LYS A 268 -1.77 0.40 20.03
CA LYS A 268 -1.96 1.86 20.08
C LYS A 268 -3.19 2.27 19.25
N LEU A 269 -4.19 1.40 19.14
CA LEU A 269 -5.38 1.61 18.32
C LEU A 269 -6.09 2.96 18.58
N SER A 270 -6.11 3.43 19.83
CA SER A 270 -6.70 4.73 20.19
C SER A 270 -5.98 5.94 19.60
N ASN A 271 -4.72 5.79 19.19
CA ASN A 271 -3.88 6.87 18.67
C ASN A 271 -4.07 7.07 17.16
N HIS A 272 -4.63 6.08 16.45
CA HIS A 272 -4.67 6.05 15.00
C HIS A 272 -6.08 5.94 14.45
N GLN A 273 -6.33 6.65 13.35
CA GLN A 273 -7.57 6.56 12.59
C GLN A 273 -7.26 6.06 11.18
N VAL A 274 -7.14 4.74 11.05
CA VAL A 274 -6.80 4.09 9.79
C VAL A 274 -8.08 3.70 9.06
N ILE A 275 -8.27 4.16 7.83
CA ILE A 275 -9.39 3.71 6.98
C ILE A 275 -8.99 2.48 6.18
N VAL A 276 -9.98 1.74 5.69
CA VAL A 276 -9.74 0.67 4.72
C VAL A 276 -9.68 1.26 3.33
N LYS A 277 -8.62 0.95 2.60
CA LYS A 277 -8.58 1.14 1.15
C LYS A 277 -9.02 -0.17 0.49
N PRO A 278 -10.21 -0.23 -0.10
CA PRO A 278 -10.70 -1.48 -0.67
C PRO A 278 -9.87 -1.87 -1.88
N VAL A 279 -9.47 -3.14 -1.92
CA VAL A 279 -8.86 -3.79 -3.09
C VAL A 279 -9.59 -5.10 -3.36
N ARG A 280 -9.44 -5.65 -4.57
CA ARG A 280 -10.08 -6.89 -4.96
C ARG A 280 -9.09 -8.04 -4.98
N GLN A 281 -9.62 -9.26 -4.90
CA GLN A 281 -8.80 -10.47 -4.88
C GLN A 281 -8.03 -10.66 -6.20
N GLU A 282 -8.57 -10.20 -7.33
CA GLU A 282 -7.89 -10.23 -8.62
C GLU A 282 -6.78 -9.17 -8.77
N ASP A 283 -6.74 -8.16 -7.90
CA ASP A 283 -5.79 -7.06 -8.04
C ASP A 283 -4.40 -7.42 -7.51
N ILE A 284 -4.33 -8.32 -6.51
CA ILE A 284 -3.12 -8.61 -5.75
C ILE A 284 -3.22 -9.97 -5.07
N VAL A 285 -2.11 -10.71 -5.07
CA VAL A 285 -2.02 -12.02 -4.43
C VAL A 285 -0.75 -12.06 -3.57
N GLU A 286 -0.90 -12.47 -2.32
CA GLU A 286 0.23 -12.86 -1.48
C GLU A 286 0.60 -14.31 -1.79
N ILE A 287 1.89 -14.58 -2.00
CA ILE A 287 2.38 -15.94 -2.26
C ILE A 287 3.05 -16.42 -0.99
N ASP A 288 2.37 -17.20 -0.18
CA ASP A 288 2.81 -17.56 1.16
C ASP A 288 3.54 -18.89 1.24
N THR A 289 3.18 -19.82 0.36
CA THR A 289 3.73 -21.17 0.35
C THR A 289 4.31 -21.55 -1.01
N PHE A 290 5.25 -22.50 -1.01
CA PHE A 290 5.75 -23.06 -2.27
C PHE A 290 4.64 -23.73 -3.10
N LYS A 291 3.59 -24.23 -2.42
CA LYS A 291 2.41 -24.81 -3.09
C LYS A 291 1.62 -23.76 -3.86
N GLU A 292 1.37 -22.59 -3.29
CA GLU A 292 0.72 -21.49 -4.00
C GLU A 292 1.58 -20.99 -5.16
N LEU A 293 2.89 -20.89 -4.98
CA LEU A 293 3.80 -20.55 -6.08
C LEU A 293 3.65 -21.51 -7.28
N LYS A 294 3.60 -22.83 -7.03
CA LYS A 294 3.38 -23.83 -8.08
C LYS A 294 2.02 -23.71 -8.78
N GLN A 295 1.00 -23.25 -8.06
CA GLN A 295 -0.34 -23.04 -8.63
C GLN A 295 -0.37 -21.80 -9.53
N ILE A 296 0.37 -20.76 -9.15
CA ILE A 296 0.45 -19.51 -9.91
C ILE A 296 1.35 -19.68 -11.13
N ASP A 297 2.56 -20.22 -10.95
CA ASP A 297 3.54 -20.41 -12.02
C ASP A 297 3.91 -21.89 -12.19
N PRO A 298 3.40 -22.55 -13.24
CA PRO A 298 3.67 -23.97 -13.51
C PRO A 298 5.14 -24.31 -13.77
N ILE A 299 6.04 -23.34 -13.99
CA ILE A 299 7.48 -23.62 -14.14
C ILE A 299 8.07 -24.30 -12.89
N TYR A 300 7.43 -24.12 -11.73
CA TYR A 300 7.82 -24.75 -10.47
C TYR A 300 7.23 -26.16 -10.28
N ASN A 301 6.45 -26.67 -11.25
CA ASN A 301 6.01 -28.07 -11.30
C ASN A 301 7.12 -28.98 -11.83
N VAL A 302 8.25 -28.95 -11.12
CA VAL A 302 9.31 -29.97 -11.16
C VAL A 302 9.07 -31.04 -10.11
#